data_AF-A0A8K0RAZ3-F1
#
_entry.id   AF-A0A8K0RAZ3-F1
#
_cell.length_a   1.000
_cell.length_b   1.000
_cell.length_c   1.000
_cell.angle_alpha   90.00
_cell.angle_beta   90.00
_cell.angle_gamma   90.00
#
_symmetry.space_group_name_H-M   'P 1'
#
loop_
_entity.id
_entity.type
_entity.pdbx_description
1 polymer ?
#
loop_
_entity_poly.entity_id
_entity_poly.type
_entity_poly.pdbx_seq_one_letter_code
_entity_poly.pdbx_strand_id
1 'polypeptide(L)'
;MSNSTAEKVPLEPYIARAFGCPQAQIFDRSELIQGPILVKGQTNRILTYRGCFNPPHQGHKDTLCHGFFRGGDDLNIIAAIIFFAPDASVRAKYAVGDNCSPNYVLTQKQHIDLFNQSGLYGGWHWCYPENIRSKHGFKKKLRDEAAKDGFEIRFVCLTGADHVGTVGSDRYHRGNTIVVGTGHRERTIFRADTESGFTRLPNYKEWQKLPLTEELIDRFGAGSSLAWLEQKLEMLSPDAVHDLPNDPNHRSQAVTMRLSAAIWHLGELRHCEHSTGPSHQWIRFVPTRLIGMEGGAWFLGYPEKQFSKQISSTRIRVIMAEVDEKVAMVKALPGVALRPELLFDYTQDQKRVEH
;
A
#
# COMPACT_ATOMS: atom_id res chain seq x y z
N MET A 1 40.01 10.94 2.37
CA MET A 1 38.79 11.43 1.70
C MET A 1 37.76 11.62 2.80
N SER A 2 37.29 12.85 3.05
CA SER A 2 36.37 13.11 4.16
C SER A 2 35.01 12.48 3.87
N ASN A 3 34.53 11.64 4.79
CA ASN A 3 33.14 11.18 4.84
C ASN A 3 32.26 12.40 5.17
N SER A 4 31.95 13.22 4.17
CA SER A 4 30.88 14.20 4.27
C SER A 4 29.58 13.42 4.45
N THR A 5 29.02 13.46 5.66
CA THR A 5 27.70 12.89 5.94
C THR A 5 26.69 13.56 5.01
N ALA A 6 26.04 12.77 4.16
CA ALA A 6 25.03 13.28 3.23
C ALA A 6 23.99 14.12 3.99
N GLU A 7 23.69 15.31 3.48
CA GLU A 7 22.72 16.24 4.05
C GLU A 7 21.33 15.58 4.09
N LYS A 8 20.65 15.68 5.25
CA LYS A 8 19.34 15.08 5.51
C LYS A 8 18.36 16.13 6.02
N VAL A 9 17.18 16.23 5.40
CA VAL A 9 16.12 17.18 5.80
C VAL A 9 14.74 16.53 5.79
N PRO A 10 13.78 16.98 6.61
CA PRO A 10 12.40 16.50 6.53
C PRO A 10 11.74 16.79 5.17
N LEU A 11 10.96 15.85 4.66
CA LEU A 11 10.18 16.01 3.42
C LEU A 11 8.98 16.95 3.60
N GLU A 12 8.38 16.98 4.79
CA GLU A 12 7.12 17.68 5.09
C GLU A 12 7.10 19.15 4.64
N PRO A 13 8.11 20.00 4.93
CA PRO A 13 8.10 21.40 4.50
C PRO A 13 8.01 21.57 2.98
N TYR A 14 8.59 20.65 2.20
CA TYR A 14 8.51 20.69 0.74
C TYR A 14 7.11 20.34 0.25
N ILE A 15 6.45 19.36 0.89
CA ILE A 15 5.06 19.04 0.59
C ILE A 15 4.15 20.22 0.93
N ALA A 16 4.31 20.80 2.12
CA ALA A 16 3.52 21.94 2.58
C ALA A 16 3.63 23.15 1.62
N ARG A 17 4.84 23.48 1.16
CA ARG A 17 5.05 24.53 0.15
C ARG A 17 4.45 24.17 -1.21
N ALA A 18 4.67 22.95 -1.70
CA ALA A 18 4.11 22.50 -2.97
C ALA A 18 2.59 22.46 -2.98
N PHE A 19 1.99 22.14 -1.83
CA PHE A 19 0.56 22.16 -1.58
C PHE A 19 0.00 23.59 -1.44
N GLY A 20 0.83 24.57 -1.12
CA GLY A 20 0.41 25.96 -0.92
C GLY A 20 -0.11 26.26 0.48
N CYS A 21 0.11 25.36 1.44
CA CYS A 21 -0.21 25.56 2.85
C CYS A 21 1.03 25.25 3.69
N PRO A 22 1.94 26.23 3.92
CA PRO A 22 3.19 26.01 4.64
C PRO A 22 3.03 25.52 6.08
N GLN A 23 1.85 25.70 6.69
CA GLN A 23 1.53 25.28 8.05
C GLN A 23 0.73 23.97 8.09
N ALA A 24 0.49 23.33 6.95
CA ALA A 24 -0.23 22.06 6.92
C ALA A 24 0.60 20.97 7.61
N GLN A 25 -0.02 20.30 8.58
CA GLN A 25 0.49 19.03 9.06
C GLN A 25 0.23 17.97 7.98
N ILE A 26 1.30 17.44 7.41
CA ILE A 26 1.23 16.48 6.30
C ILE A 26 1.26 15.07 6.85
N PHE A 27 2.26 14.76 7.66
CA PHE A 27 2.41 13.44 8.24
C PHE A 27 1.97 13.42 9.71
N ASP A 28 1.36 12.31 10.11
CA ASP A 28 1.13 12.05 11.52
C ASP A 28 2.46 11.90 12.25
N ARG A 29 2.63 12.63 13.34
CA ARG A 29 3.88 12.55 14.12
C ARG A 29 3.91 11.22 14.86
N SER A 30 5.04 10.52 14.76
CA SER A 30 5.34 9.35 15.56
C SER A 30 6.43 9.70 16.56
N GLU A 31 6.24 9.32 17.82
CA GLU A 31 7.31 9.40 18.83
C GLU A 31 8.36 8.30 18.64
N LEU A 32 8.01 7.25 17.88
CA LEU A 32 8.84 6.07 17.70
C LEU A 32 9.81 6.18 16.52
N ILE A 33 9.45 6.98 15.52
CA ILE A 33 10.26 7.17 14.32
C ILE A 33 10.23 8.60 13.82
N GLN A 34 11.35 8.98 13.20
CA GLN A 34 11.40 10.20 12.42
C GLN A 34 10.52 10.05 11.16
N GLY A 35 9.77 11.10 10.83
CA GLY A 35 9.00 11.15 9.59
C GLY A 35 9.88 11.12 8.34
N PRO A 36 9.29 11.12 7.13
CA PRO A 36 10.02 10.99 5.87
C PRO A 36 11.16 12.01 5.71
N ILE A 37 12.36 11.50 5.43
CA ILE A 37 13.59 12.30 5.27
C ILE A 37 14.06 12.26 3.82
N LEU A 38 14.35 13.44 3.28
CA LEU A 38 15.11 13.62 2.05
C LEU A 38 16.61 13.52 2.35
N VAL A 39 17.32 12.80 1.50
CA VAL A 39 18.77 12.66 1.57
C VAL A 39 19.38 13.19 0.27
N LYS A 40 20.37 14.09 0.40
CA LYS A 40 21.05 14.71 -0.74
C LYS A 40 22.02 13.73 -1.39
N GLY A 41 22.19 13.85 -2.71
CA GLY A 41 23.08 12.98 -3.48
C GLY A 41 22.50 11.59 -3.80
N GLN A 42 21.26 11.31 -3.39
CA GLN A 42 20.52 10.10 -3.80
C GLN A 42 19.11 10.44 -4.27
N THR A 43 18.53 9.55 -5.08
CA THR A 43 17.13 9.67 -5.49
C THR A 43 16.21 9.33 -4.32
N ASN A 44 15.32 10.24 -3.94
CA ASN A 44 14.29 10.03 -2.94
C ASN A 44 12.99 9.61 -3.63
N ARG A 45 12.47 8.42 -3.34
CA ARG A 45 11.27 7.90 -4.01
C ARG A 45 10.04 8.05 -3.14
N ILE A 46 8.95 8.52 -3.76
CA ILE A 46 7.64 8.66 -3.13
C ILE A 46 6.65 7.78 -3.88
N LEU A 47 5.98 6.87 -3.15
CA LEU A 47 4.91 6.06 -3.72
C LEU A 47 3.70 6.94 -4.01
N THR A 48 3.04 6.71 -5.15
CA THR A 48 1.71 7.25 -5.41
C THR A 48 0.73 6.11 -5.51
N TYR A 49 -0.20 6.04 -4.57
CA TYR A 49 -1.22 5.00 -4.52
C TYR A 49 -2.58 5.60 -4.88
N ARG A 50 -3.24 5.07 -5.90
CA ARG A 50 -4.51 5.60 -6.41
C ARG A 50 -5.58 4.53 -6.40
N GLY A 51 -6.78 4.90 -5.98
CA GLY A 51 -7.92 4.00 -6.02
C GLY A 51 -9.26 4.71 -5.84
N CYS A 52 -10.33 3.99 -6.11
CA CYS A 52 -11.67 4.42 -5.68
C CYS A 52 -11.84 4.28 -4.18
N PHE A 53 -11.26 3.23 -3.59
CA PHE A 53 -11.30 2.95 -2.16
C PHE A 53 -12.70 3.05 -1.54
N ASN A 54 -13.76 2.62 -2.25
CA ASN A 54 -15.15 2.76 -1.78
C ASN A 54 -15.77 1.39 -1.43
N PRO A 55 -15.60 0.89 -0.18
CA PRO A 55 -14.78 1.45 0.91
C PRO A 55 -13.32 0.93 0.91
N PRO A 56 -12.40 1.56 1.67
CA PRO A 56 -11.07 1.03 1.86
C PRO A 56 -11.13 -0.24 2.73
N HIS A 57 -10.20 -1.17 2.50
CA HIS A 57 -10.26 -2.52 3.06
C HIS A 57 -8.85 -3.08 3.26
N GLN A 58 -8.73 -4.21 3.95
CA GLN A 58 -7.43 -4.78 4.33
C GLN A 58 -6.50 -4.97 3.14
N GLY A 59 -6.97 -5.51 2.02
CA GLY A 59 -6.14 -5.67 0.82
C GLY A 59 -5.52 -4.36 0.27
N HIS A 60 -6.15 -3.20 0.50
CA HIS A 60 -5.56 -1.90 0.15
C HIS A 60 -4.44 -1.52 1.13
N LYS A 61 -4.64 -1.76 2.43
CA LYS A 61 -3.61 -1.58 3.46
C LYS A 61 -2.42 -2.50 3.20
N ASP A 62 -2.66 -3.78 2.90
CA ASP A 62 -1.60 -4.74 2.58
C ASP A 62 -0.80 -4.28 1.35
N THR A 63 -1.50 -3.85 0.30
CA THR A 63 -0.86 -3.29 -0.91
C THR A 63 0.06 -2.11 -0.55
N LEU A 64 -0.44 -1.19 0.26
CA LEU A 64 0.33 -0.02 0.68
C LEU A 64 1.54 -0.38 1.54
N CYS A 65 1.34 -1.21 2.57
CA CYS A 65 2.39 -1.59 3.52
C CYS A 65 3.48 -2.44 2.85
N HIS A 66 3.11 -3.49 2.10
CA HIS A 66 4.10 -4.30 1.40
C HIS A 66 4.79 -3.51 0.29
N GLY A 67 4.07 -2.63 -0.44
CA GLY A 67 4.69 -1.76 -1.43
C GLY A 67 5.72 -0.80 -0.84
N PHE A 68 5.41 -0.22 0.34
CA PHE A 68 6.29 0.71 1.04
C PHE A 68 7.49 0.02 1.66
N PHE A 69 7.26 -0.98 2.52
CA PHE A 69 8.34 -1.62 3.26
C PHE A 69 9.14 -2.58 2.38
N ARG A 70 8.47 -3.36 1.51
CA ARG A 70 9.10 -4.43 0.73
C ARG A 70 9.27 -4.09 -0.76
N GLY A 71 9.05 -2.83 -1.14
CA GLY A 71 9.28 -2.36 -2.52
C GLY A 71 10.74 -2.51 -2.98
N GLY A 72 11.68 -2.65 -2.05
CA GLY A 72 13.09 -2.93 -2.28
C GLY A 72 13.99 -1.77 -1.85
N ASP A 73 15.08 -2.12 -1.17
CA ASP A 73 15.96 -1.16 -0.49
C ASP A 73 16.71 -0.24 -1.44
N ASP A 74 17.00 -0.72 -2.65
CA ASP A 74 17.67 0.04 -3.71
C ASP A 74 16.88 1.28 -4.16
N LEU A 75 15.59 1.34 -3.80
CA LEU A 75 14.71 2.41 -4.23
C LEU A 75 14.71 3.62 -3.31
N ASN A 76 15.19 3.53 -2.07
CA ASN A 76 15.08 4.62 -1.08
C ASN A 76 13.66 5.23 -1.08
N ILE A 77 12.66 4.39 -0.81
CA ILE A 77 11.26 4.81 -0.68
C ILE A 77 11.09 5.47 0.68
N ILE A 78 10.74 6.75 0.70
CA ILE A 78 10.71 7.53 1.94
C ILE A 78 9.29 7.90 2.38
N ALA A 79 8.33 7.93 1.46
CA ALA A 79 6.94 8.28 1.76
C ALA A 79 5.95 7.67 0.76
N ALA A 80 4.67 7.71 1.10
CA ALA A 80 3.55 7.40 0.21
C ALA A 80 2.51 8.53 0.18
N ILE A 81 1.96 8.82 -1.00
CA ILE A 81 0.85 9.75 -1.18
C ILE A 81 -0.33 9.00 -1.77
N ILE A 82 -1.47 9.03 -1.08
CA ILE A 82 -2.70 8.34 -1.45
C ILE A 82 -3.62 9.33 -2.15
N PHE A 83 -4.08 8.98 -3.35
CA PHE A 83 -4.98 9.79 -4.17
C PHE A 83 -6.32 9.07 -4.38
N PHE A 84 -7.41 9.75 -4.05
CA PHE A 84 -8.76 9.23 -4.19
C PHE A 84 -9.36 9.57 -5.56
N ALA A 85 -10.07 8.61 -6.17
CA ALA A 85 -10.86 8.91 -7.35
C ALA A 85 -11.99 9.92 -7.00
N PRO A 86 -12.40 10.81 -7.92
CA PRO A 86 -13.50 11.72 -7.65
C PRO A 86 -14.81 10.95 -7.48
N ASP A 87 -15.67 11.40 -6.56
CA ASP A 87 -16.96 10.77 -6.24
C ASP A 87 -17.81 10.53 -7.50
N ALA A 88 -17.83 11.48 -8.44
CA ALA A 88 -18.53 11.32 -9.72
C ALA A 88 -18.00 10.16 -10.56
N SER A 89 -16.69 9.92 -10.56
CA SER A 89 -16.08 8.77 -11.25
C SER A 89 -16.39 7.46 -10.54
N VAL A 90 -16.49 7.47 -9.21
CA VAL A 90 -16.89 6.31 -8.42
C VAL A 90 -18.36 5.96 -8.72
N ARG A 91 -19.27 6.95 -8.70
CA ARG A 91 -20.67 6.79 -9.07
C ARG A 91 -20.83 6.23 -10.49
N ALA A 92 -20.14 6.83 -11.47
CA ALA A 92 -20.19 6.37 -12.85
C ALA A 92 -19.71 4.92 -13.01
N LYS A 93 -18.67 4.50 -12.27
CA LYS A 93 -18.20 3.11 -12.28
C LYS A 93 -19.28 2.13 -11.81
N TYR A 94 -20.06 2.51 -10.80
CA TYR A 94 -21.11 1.64 -10.25
C TYR A 94 -22.42 1.70 -11.03
N ALA A 95 -22.70 2.79 -11.76
CA ALA A 95 -23.88 2.88 -12.62
C ALA A 95 -23.81 1.92 -13.84
N VAL A 96 -22.62 1.43 -14.19
CA VAL A 96 -22.37 0.60 -15.38
C VAL A 96 -22.24 -0.89 -15.06
N GLY A 97 -22.05 -1.29 -13.79
CA GLY A 97 -21.77 -2.67 -13.42
C GLY A 97 -22.70 -3.20 -12.33
N ASP A 98 -23.50 -4.21 -12.70
CA ASP A 98 -24.50 -4.95 -11.91
C ASP A 98 -25.50 -4.09 -11.12
N ASN A 99 -26.76 -4.53 -11.07
CA ASN A 99 -27.89 -3.88 -10.36
C ASN A 99 -27.69 -3.72 -8.83
N CYS A 100 -26.47 -3.94 -8.32
CA CYS A 100 -26.02 -3.57 -6.99
C CYS A 100 -25.29 -2.22 -7.04
N SER A 101 -25.99 -1.16 -7.45
CA SER A 101 -25.51 0.20 -7.17
C SER A 101 -25.30 0.28 -5.65
N PRO A 102 -24.10 0.60 -5.14
CA PRO A 102 -24.00 0.91 -3.73
C PRO A 102 -24.84 2.15 -3.50
N ASN A 103 -25.83 2.08 -2.60
CA ASN A 103 -26.57 3.24 -2.07
C ASN A 103 -25.65 4.19 -1.27
N TYR A 104 -24.33 4.09 -1.42
CA TYR A 104 -23.37 4.92 -0.72
C TYR A 104 -22.08 5.13 -1.53
N VAL A 105 -21.72 6.39 -1.69
CA VAL A 105 -20.40 6.81 -2.20
C VAL A 105 -19.78 7.67 -1.12
N LEU A 106 -18.69 7.17 -0.56
CA LEU A 106 -17.95 7.90 0.45
C LEU A 106 -17.33 9.14 -0.18
N THR A 107 -17.44 10.25 0.54
CA THR A 107 -16.76 11.50 0.20
C THR A 107 -15.25 11.35 0.39
N GLN A 108 -14.47 12.23 -0.24
CA GLN A 108 -13.02 12.27 -0.05
C GLN A 108 -12.62 12.38 1.43
N LYS A 109 -13.32 13.21 2.23
CA LYS A 109 -13.06 13.33 3.67
C LYS A 109 -13.24 12.00 4.40
N GLN A 110 -14.34 11.30 4.14
CA GLN A 110 -14.61 9.99 4.74
C GLN A 110 -13.56 8.95 4.35
N HIS A 111 -13.07 8.97 3.11
CA HIS A 111 -11.97 8.11 2.70
C HIS A 111 -10.67 8.40 3.48
N ILE A 112 -10.34 9.67 3.69
CA ILE A 112 -9.16 10.10 4.48
C ILE A 112 -9.28 9.60 5.92
N ASP A 113 -10.44 9.82 6.55
CA ASP A 113 -10.70 9.42 7.93
C ASP A 113 -10.55 7.90 8.11
N LEU A 114 -11.08 7.11 7.16
CA LEU A 114 -10.96 5.65 7.17
C LEU A 114 -9.52 5.15 6.96
N PHE A 115 -8.68 5.87 6.20
CA PHE A 115 -7.28 5.50 6.01
C PHE A 115 -6.39 5.91 7.19
N ASN A 116 -6.47 7.16 7.65
CA ASN A 116 -5.57 7.66 8.70
C ASN A 116 -5.74 6.89 10.01
N GLN A 117 -6.95 6.37 10.28
CA GLN A 117 -7.22 5.63 11.53
C GLN A 117 -7.14 4.11 11.35
N SER A 118 -6.53 3.58 10.28
CA SER A 118 -6.56 2.15 9.91
C SER A 118 -5.41 1.29 10.45
N GLY A 119 -4.69 1.75 11.48
CA GLY A 119 -3.47 1.09 11.95
C GLY A 119 -2.34 1.16 10.91
N LEU A 120 -2.25 2.30 10.20
CA LEU A 120 -1.08 2.69 9.43
C LEU A 120 -0.20 3.53 10.34
N TYR A 121 0.86 2.94 10.87
CA TYR A 121 1.71 3.57 11.88
C TYR A 121 2.93 4.26 11.26
N GLY A 122 3.48 5.25 11.97
CA GLY A 122 4.80 5.82 11.66
C GLY A 122 4.82 7.04 10.73
N GLY A 123 3.68 7.58 10.31
CA GLY A 123 3.67 8.89 9.64
C GLY A 123 4.40 8.93 8.29
N TRP A 124 4.50 7.83 7.57
CA TRP A 124 5.16 7.79 6.25
C TRP A 124 4.18 7.96 5.08
N HIS A 125 2.88 7.97 5.36
CA HIS A 125 1.84 8.11 4.35
C HIS A 125 1.08 9.42 4.53
N TRP A 126 0.59 9.97 3.42
CA TRP A 126 -0.29 11.12 3.42
C TRP A 126 -1.45 10.94 2.46
N CYS A 127 -2.66 11.16 2.95
CA CYS A 127 -3.86 11.18 2.14
C CYS A 127 -4.05 12.57 1.52
N TYR A 128 -3.90 12.67 0.19
CA TYR A 128 -4.03 13.95 -0.51
C TYR A 128 -5.46 14.50 -0.38
N PRO A 129 -5.66 15.70 0.18
CA PRO A 129 -7.00 16.20 0.53
C PRO A 129 -7.73 16.89 -0.63
N GLU A 130 -7.04 17.19 -1.73
CA GLU A 130 -7.62 17.85 -2.90
C GLU A 130 -8.02 16.85 -4.00
N ASN A 131 -8.70 17.38 -5.03
CA ASN A 131 -9.09 16.62 -6.20
C ASN A 131 -7.87 16.01 -6.93
N ILE A 132 -7.92 14.70 -7.18
CA ILE A 132 -6.87 13.97 -7.92
C ILE A 132 -6.50 14.54 -9.29
N ARG A 133 -7.37 15.35 -9.92
CA ARG A 133 -7.06 16.05 -11.17
C ARG A 133 -5.88 17.02 -11.01
N SER A 134 -5.67 17.61 -9.83
CA SER A 134 -4.54 18.51 -9.56
C SER A 134 -3.22 17.77 -9.27
N LYS A 135 -3.24 16.44 -9.13
CA LYS A 135 -2.07 15.63 -8.72
C LYS A 135 -0.82 15.88 -9.57
N HIS A 136 -0.97 16.09 -10.88
CA HIS A 136 0.17 16.27 -11.77
C HIS A 136 0.88 17.61 -11.50
N GLY A 137 0.08 18.67 -11.29
CA GLY A 137 0.59 19.99 -10.89
C GLY A 137 1.26 19.92 -9.52
N PHE A 138 0.61 19.31 -8.53
CA PHE A 138 1.19 19.12 -7.20
C PHE A 138 2.51 18.34 -7.24
N LYS A 139 2.55 17.18 -7.91
CA LYS A 139 3.78 16.37 -8.06
C LYS A 139 4.91 17.15 -8.75
N LYS A 140 4.60 18.00 -9.72
CA LYS A 140 5.59 18.87 -10.36
C LYS A 140 6.14 19.89 -9.36
N LYS A 141 5.26 20.64 -8.68
CA LYS A 141 5.65 21.61 -7.66
C LYS A 141 6.53 20.98 -6.57
N LEU A 142 6.19 19.78 -6.08
CA LEU A 142 6.99 19.11 -5.05
C LEU A 142 8.41 18.78 -5.53
N ARG A 143 8.59 18.33 -6.77
CA ARG A 143 9.93 18.13 -7.34
C ARG A 143 10.68 19.45 -7.47
N ASP A 144 10.02 20.47 -7.99
CA ASP A 144 10.63 21.79 -8.21
C ASP A 144 11.06 22.41 -6.87
N GLU A 145 10.24 22.30 -5.82
CA GLU A 145 10.56 22.77 -4.47
C GLU A 145 11.77 22.04 -3.86
N ALA A 146 11.83 20.71 -3.99
CA ALA A 146 12.96 19.92 -3.48
C ALA A 146 14.25 20.15 -4.28
N ALA A 147 14.14 20.32 -5.59
CA ALA A 147 15.27 20.54 -6.48
C ALA A 147 16.00 21.86 -6.22
N LYS A 148 15.31 22.90 -5.73
CA LYS A 148 15.93 24.18 -5.32
C LYS A 148 17.03 24.00 -4.28
N ASP A 149 16.88 23.00 -3.41
CA ASP A 149 17.83 22.70 -2.33
C ASP A 149 18.79 21.53 -2.68
N GLY A 150 18.70 21.03 -3.92
CA GLY A 150 19.55 19.96 -4.44
C GLY A 150 19.07 18.54 -4.15
N PHE A 151 17.81 18.35 -3.74
CA PHE A 151 17.23 17.03 -3.53
C PHE A 151 16.52 16.52 -4.78
N GLU A 152 16.79 15.27 -5.16
CA GLU A 152 16.06 14.61 -6.25
C GLU A 152 14.88 13.83 -5.70
N ILE A 153 13.67 14.14 -6.17
CA ILE A 153 12.46 13.36 -5.91
C ILE A 153 11.97 12.66 -7.18
N ARG A 154 11.74 11.35 -7.09
CA ARG A 154 11.03 10.58 -8.12
C ARG A 154 9.78 9.93 -7.55
N PHE A 155 8.76 9.79 -8.38
CA PHE A 155 7.52 9.11 -7.98
C PHE A 155 7.46 7.73 -8.58
N VAL A 156 6.99 6.77 -7.79
CA VAL A 156 6.77 5.38 -8.21
C VAL A 156 5.28 5.08 -8.05
N CYS A 157 4.66 4.53 -9.09
CA CYS A 157 3.27 4.11 -9.03
C CYS A 157 3.15 2.87 -8.14
N LEU A 158 2.18 2.86 -7.23
CA LEU A 158 1.81 1.66 -6.49
C LEU A 158 0.44 1.16 -6.96
N THR A 159 0.32 -0.12 -7.24
CA THR A 159 -0.92 -0.73 -7.72
C THR A 159 -1.08 -2.19 -7.30
N GLY A 160 -2.32 -2.69 -7.34
CA GLY A 160 -2.61 -4.12 -7.27
C GLY A 160 -2.22 -4.85 -8.56
N ALA A 161 -1.98 -6.16 -8.45
CA ALA A 161 -1.61 -7.04 -9.57
C ALA A 161 -2.66 -7.14 -10.68
N ASP A 162 -3.93 -6.88 -10.36
CA ASP A 162 -5.08 -6.93 -11.27
C ASP A 162 -5.05 -5.81 -12.33
N HIS A 163 -4.20 -4.80 -12.14
CA HIS A 163 -4.06 -3.67 -13.06
C HIS A 163 -2.94 -3.85 -14.10
N VAL A 164 -2.21 -4.97 -14.09
CA VAL A 164 -1.03 -5.19 -14.94
C VAL A 164 -1.34 -6.23 -16.02
N GLY A 165 -1.02 -5.92 -17.28
CA GLY A 165 -1.19 -6.84 -18.41
C GLY A 165 -2.57 -6.81 -19.07
N THR A 166 -3.53 -6.04 -18.55
CA THR A 166 -4.84 -5.87 -19.21
C THR A 166 -4.69 -4.99 -20.45
N VAL A 167 -5.48 -5.24 -21.49
CA VAL A 167 -5.50 -4.39 -22.70
C VAL A 167 -5.74 -2.93 -22.30
N GLY A 168 -4.83 -2.02 -22.67
CA GLY A 168 -4.87 -0.61 -22.29
C GLY A 168 -4.24 -0.26 -20.92
N SER A 169 -3.63 -1.23 -20.22
CA SER A 169 -2.89 -1.01 -18.97
C SER A 169 -1.67 -0.09 -19.12
N ASP A 170 -1.14 0.07 -20.34
CA ASP A 170 -0.09 1.06 -20.65
C ASP A 170 -0.47 2.49 -20.24
N ARG A 171 -1.78 2.79 -20.14
CA ARG A 171 -2.26 4.09 -19.64
C ARG A 171 -2.09 4.26 -18.13
N TYR A 172 -2.03 3.17 -17.37
CA TYR A 172 -1.88 3.18 -15.91
C TYR A 172 -0.41 3.17 -15.48
N HIS A 173 0.48 2.61 -16.30
CA HIS A 173 1.90 2.39 -15.98
C HIS A 173 2.82 3.35 -16.73
N ARG A 174 2.57 4.67 -16.64
CA ARG A 174 3.50 5.68 -17.20
C ARG A 174 4.67 5.89 -16.23
N GLY A 175 5.64 4.98 -16.28
CA GLY A 175 6.87 5.02 -15.48
C GLY A 175 7.03 3.85 -14.52
N ASN A 176 7.88 4.04 -13.51
CA ASN A 176 8.25 2.99 -12.56
C ASN A 176 7.08 2.61 -11.67
N THR A 177 6.83 1.30 -11.57
CA THR A 177 5.64 0.78 -10.91
C THR A 177 5.98 -0.37 -9.98
N ILE A 178 5.54 -0.28 -8.74
CA ILE A 178 5.47 -1.39 -7.79
C ILE A 178 4.07 -1.97 -7.83
N VAL A 179 4.02 -3.28 -7.99
CA VAL A 179 2.83 -4.09 -8.12
C VAL A 179 2.79 -5.03 -6.94
N VAL A 180 1.73 -4.99 -6.16
CA VAL A 180 1.57 -5.85 -4.99
C VAL A 180 0.42 -6.81 -5.22
N GLY A 181 0.61 -8.07 -4.87
CA GLY A 181 -0.46 -9.05 -5.00
C GLY A 181 -0.14 -10.39 -4.38
N THR A 182 -1.19 -11.18 -4.18
CA THR A 182 -1.10 -12.54 -3.62
C THR A 182 -0.47 -13.55 -4.59
N GLY A 183 -0.25 -13.16 -5.85
CA GLY A 183 0.12 -14.08 -6.91
C GLY A 183 -1.01 -15.02 -7.33
N HIS A 184 -2.26 -14.82 -6.89
CA HIS A 184 -3.38 -15.68 -7.32
C HIS A 184 -3.61 -15.55 -8.83
N ARG A 185 -3.75 -16.68 -9.54
CA ARG A 185 -3.82 -16.72 -11.03
C ARG A 185 -4.89 -15.80 -11.62
N GLU A 186 -6.08 -15.75 -11.00
CA GLU A 186 -7.19 -14.90 -11.48
C GLU A 186 -6.93 -13.39 -11.34
N ARG A 187 -6.00 -12.97 -10.46
CA ARG A 187 -5.70 -11.56 -10.19
C ARG A 187 -4.31 -11.14 -10.65
N THR A 188 -3.47 -12.09 -11.00
CA THR A 188 -2.11 -11.88 -11.47
C THR A 188 -2.04 -12.54 -12.83
N ILE A 189 -2.62 -11.90 -13.85
CA ILE A 189 -2.78 -12.48 -15.19
C ILE A 189 -1.46 -12.78 -15.90
N PHE A 190 -0.36 -12.21 -15.39
CA PHE A 190 0.99 -12.47 -15.83
C PHE A 190 1.67 -13.58 -15.03
N ARG A 191 0.97 -14.30 -14.15
CA ARG A 191 1.46 -15.54 -13.55
C ARG A 191 1.36 -16.68 -14.57
N ALA A 192 2.38 -17.52 -14.62
CA ALA A 192 2.39 -18.71 -15.46
C ALA A 192 3.20 -19.84 -14.83
N ASP A 193 2.99 -21.05 -15.33
CA ASP A 193 3.75 -22.25 -14.95
C ASP A 193 5.07 -22.31 -15.73
N THR A 194 5.86 -21.25 -15.58
CA THR A 194 7.21 -21.13 -16.12
C THR A 194 8.23 -21.23 -15.00
N GLU A 195 9.52 -21.44 -15.32
CA GLU A 195 10.60 -21.42 -14.32
C GLU A 195 10.66 -20.10 -13.54
N SER A 196 10.32 -18.99 -14.18
CA SER A 196 10.24 -17.67 -13.52
C SER A 196 8.98 -17.48 -12.67
N GLY A 197 7.94 -18.30 -12.89
CA GLY A 197 6.61 -18.18 -12.31
C GLY A 197 5.73 -17.12 -12.98
N PHE A 198 6.22 -16.49 -14.06
CA PHE A 198 5.54 -15.38 -14.74
C PHE A 198 5.66 -15.46 -16.26
N THR A 199 4.61 -15.00 -16.94
CA THR A 199 4.64 -14.67 -18.36
C THR A 199 5.34 -13.32 -18.55
N ARG A 200 6.14 -13.22 -19.61
CA ARG A 200 6.69 -11.96 -20.07
C ARG A 200 5.57 -10.96 -20.40
N LEU A 201 5.68 -9.74 -19.86
CA LEU A 201 4.73 -8.67 -20.19
C LEU A 201 5.05 -8.08 -21.59
N PRO A 202 4.03 -7.66 -22.35
CA PRO A 202 4.24 -6.98 -23.63
C PRO A 202 5.19 -5.78 -23.49
N ASN A 203 6.19 -5.69 -24.36
CA ASN A 203 7.23 -4.66 -24.34
C ASN A 203 8.19 -4.68 -23.13
N TYR A 204 8.11 -5.62 -22.19
CA TYR A 204 9.08 -5.78 -21.12
C TYR A 204 10.07 -6.91 -21.40
N LYS A 205 11.24 -6.88 -20.77
CA LYS A 205 12.18 -7.99 -20.73
C LYS A 205 11.63 -9.10 -19.82
N GLU A 206 12.35 -10.21 -19.74
CA GLU A 206 12.03 -11.29 -18.80
C GLU A 206 12.06 -10.81 -17.34
N TRP A 207 11.25 -11.47 -16.51
CA TRP A 207 11.24 -11.25 -15.07
C TRP A 207 12.53 -11.77 -14.45
N GLN A 208 13.19 -10.93 -13.66
CA GLN A 208 14.38 -11.29 -12.91
C GLN A 208 14.04 -11.34 -11.42
N LYS A 209 14.70 -12.26 -10.71
CA LYS A 209 14.63 -12.35 -9.26
C LYS A 209 15.44 -11.22 -8.64
N LEU A 210 14.87 -10.57 -7.63
CA LEU A 210 15.59 -9.68 -6.75
C LEU A 210 15.75 -10.41 -5.41
N PRO A 211 16.97 -10.88 -5.07
CA PRO A 211 17.18 -11.64 -3.85
C PRO A 211 16.87 -10.77 -2.63
N LEU A 212 16.24 -11.39 -1.64
CA LEU A 212 16.17 -10.81 -0.30
C LEU A 212 17.54 -11.03 0.33
N THR A 213 18.27 -9.95 0.64
CA THR A 213 19.59 -10.06 1.29
C THR A 213 19.43 -10.10 2.81
N GLU A 214 20.39 -10.69 3.52
CA GLU A 214 20.37 -10.70 4.99
C GLU A 214 20.40 -9.26 5.54
N GLU A 215 21.11 -8.34 4.89
CA GLU A 215 21.18 -6.94 5.32
C GLU A 215 19.82 -6.21 5.20
N LEU A 216 18.98 -6.61 4.25
CA LEU A 216 17.60 -6.12 4.14
C LEU A 216 16.80 -6.60 5.37
N ILE A 217 16.88 -7.89 5.68
CA ILE A 217 16.16 -8.50 6.81
C ILE A 217 16.62 -7.91 8.14
N ASP A 218 17.93 -7.74 8.32
CA ASP A 218 18.51 -7.15 9.51
C ASP A 218 18.09 -5.69 9.67
N ARG A 219 18.06 -4.90 8.58
CA ARG A 219 17.59 -3.50 8.64
C ARG A 219 16.12 -3.36 8.98
N PHE A 220 15.30 -4.36 8.67
CA PHE A 220 13.90 -4.37 9.11
C PHE A 220 13.78 -4.44 10.63
N GLY A 221 14.70 -5.16 11.29
CA GLY A 221 14.78 -5.34 12.74
C GLY A 221 15.75 -4.39 13.49
N ALA A 222 16.72 -3.77 12.80
CA ALA A 222 17.79 -3.02 13.43
C ALA A 222 17.46 -1.53 13.66
N GLY A 223 18.04 -0.95 14.73
CA GLY A 223 18.06 0.48 14.99
C GLY A 223 16.69 1.14 15.26
N SER A 224 15.66 0.34 15.48
CA SER A 224 14.28 0.76 15.72
C SER A 224 13.86 0.42 17.14
N SER A 225 12.93 1.20 17.73
CA SER A 225 12.32 0.84 19.01
C SER A 225 11.49 -0.44 18.86
N LEU A 226 11.38 -1.23 19.95
CA LEU A 226 10.55 -2.44 19.97
C LEU A 226 9.11 -2.16 19.51
N ALA A 227 8.52 -1.07 20.01
CA ALA A 227 7.17 -0.66 19.63
C ALA A 227 7.03 -0.40 18.12
N TRP A 228 8.05 0.14 17.46
CA TRP A 228 8.01 0.32 16.00
C TRP A 228 8.11 -1.01 15.25
N LEU A 229 8.93 -1.95 15.75
CA LEU A 229 9.03 -3.28 15.16
C LEU A 229 7.70 -4.04 15.28
N GLU A 230 7.00 -3.91 16.41
CA GLU A 230 5.66 -4.48 16.60
C GLU A 230 4.64 -3.88 15.63
N GLN A 231 4.64 -2.55 15.48
CA GLN A 231 3.77 -1.87 14.51
C GLN A 231 4.06 -2.28 13.06
N LYS A 232 5.33 -2.48 12.68
CA LYS A 232 5.69 -3.04 11.37
C LYS A 232 5.17 -4.46 11.20
N LEU A 233 5.36 -5.32 12.22
CA LEU A 233 4.87 -6.69 12.20
C LEU A 233 3.35 -6.70 12.04
N GLU A 234 2.63 -5.85 12.77
CA GLU A 234 1.18 -5.69 12.64
C GLU A 234 0.77 -5.23 11.23
N MET A 235 1.49 -4.28 10.63
CA MET A 235 1.19 -3.80 9.27
C MET A 235 1.46 -4.83 8.17
N LEU A 236 2.42 -5.74 8.37
CA LEU A 236 2.86 -6.70 7.34
C LEU A 236 2.32 -8.12 7.56
N SER A 237 2.01 -8.49 8.79
CA SER A 237 1.51 -9.79 9.20
C SER A 237 0.73 -9.66 10.52
N PRO A 238 -0.51 -9.13 10.48
CA PRO A 238 -1.32 -8.90 11.68
C PRO A 238 -1.46 -10.14 12.57
N ASP A 239 -1.63 -11.32 11.96
CA ASP A 239 -1.78 -12.59 12.67
C ASP A 239 -0.54 -12.99 13.47
N ALA A 240 0.64 -12.47 13.11
CA ALA A 240 1.90 -12.76 13.77
C ALA A 240 2.12 -11.94 15.06
N VAL A 241 1.21 -11.03 15.40
CA VAL A 241 1.32 -10.19 16.63
C VAL A 241 0.69 -10.88 17.86
N HIS A 242 -0.16 -11.89 17.64
CA HIS A 242 -0.80 -12.64 18.73
C HIS A 242 0.21 -13.46 19.55
N ASP A 243 -0.03 -13.62 20.85
CA ASP A 243 0.80 -14.45 21.74
C ASP A 243 2.29 -14.06 21.75
N LEU A 244 2.59 -12.76 21.66
CA LEU A 244 3.94 -12.26 21.92
C LEU A 244 4.27 -12.37 23.42
N PRO A 245 5.51 -12.75 23.80
CA PRO A 245 5.93 -12.82 25.19
C PRO A 245 5.71 -11.50 25.95
N ASN A 246 5.46 -11.60 27.25
CA ASN A 246 5.36 -10.44 28.15
C ASN A 246 6.74 -9.92 28.57
N ASP A 247 7.75 -10.81 28.64
CA ASP A 247 9.12 -10.41 28.95
C ASP A 247 9.70 -9.54 27.81
N PRO A 248 10.21 -8.32 28.08
CA PRO A 248 10.66 -7.40 27.02
C PRO A 248 11.78 -7.95 26.13
N ASN A 249 12.72 -8.72 26.69
CA ASN A 249 13.84 -9.26 25.92
C ASN A 249 13.37 -10.37 24.99
N HIS A 250 12.59 -11.32 25.52
CA HIS A 250 11.98 -12.37 24.72
C HIS A 250 10.97 -11.81 23.71
N ARG A 251 10.25 -10.74 24.05
CA ARG A 251 9.32 -10.05 23.15
C ARG A 251 10.07 -9.43 21.97
N SER A 252 11.15 -8.71 22.22
CA SER A 252 11.97 -8.13 21.15
C SER A 252 12.54 -9.19 20.22
N GLN A 253 13.05 -10.29 20.78
CA GLN A 253 13.55 -11.42 19.99
C GLN A 253 12.43 -12.04 19.16
N ALA A 254 11.25 -12.29 19.76
CA ALA A 254 10.11 -12.87 19.08
C ALA A 254 9.61 -11.99 17.93
N VAL A 255 9.51 -10.67 18.13
CA VAL A 255 9.08 -9.72 17.09
C VAL A 255 10.04 -9.73 15.90
N THR A 256 11.35 -9.63 16.16
CA THR A 256 12.36 -9.67 15.10
C THR A 256 12.31 -10.99 14.34
N MET A 257 12.27 -12.13 15.05
CA MET A 257 12.17 -13.46 14.44
C MET A 257 10.91 -13.60 13.57
N ARG A 258 9.75 -13.15 14.06
CA ARG A 258 8.48 -13.23 13.32
C ARG A 258 8.46 -12.30 12.12
N LEU A 259 9.04 -11.11 12.22
CA LEU A 259 9.15 -10.18 11.09
C LEU A 259 10.05 -10.75 10.00
N SER A 260 11.23 -11.27 10.36
CA SER A 260 12.14 -11.94 9.44
C SER A 260 11.47 -13.15 8.79
N ALA A 261 10.80 -13.99 9.59
CA ALA A 261 10.06 -15.14 9.08
C ALA A 261 8.97 -14.70 8.11
N ALA A 262 8.14 -13.69 8.45
CA ALA A 262 7.12 -13.17 7.55
C ALA A 262 7.73 -12.72 6.22
N ILE A 263 8.81 -11.93 6.24
CA ILE A 263 9.45 -11.45 5.01
C ILE A 263 9.97 -12.60 4.14
N TRP A 264 10.59 -13.62 4.75
CA TRP A 264 11.06 -14.82 4.06
C TRP A 264 9.92 -15.64 3.44
N HIS A 265 8.85 -15.89 4.19
CA HIS A 265 7.74 -16.75 3.75
C HIS A 265 6.89 -16.10 2.65
N LEU A 266 6.88 -14.77 2.56
CA LEU A 266 6.12 -14.06 1.55
C LEU A 266 6.70 -14.18 0.13
N GLY A 267 7.92 -14.70 -0.01
CA GLY A 267 8.56 -14.95 -1.30
C GLY A 267 9.40 -13.78 -1.82
N GLU A 268 10.19 -14.08 -2.84
CA GLU A 268 11.16 -13.17 -3.44
C GLU A 268 10.50 -12.06 -4.27
N LEU A 269 11.15 -10.90 -4.30
CA LEU A 269 10.77 -9.82 -5.19
C LEU A 269 11.14 -10.17 -6.64
N ARG A 270 10.38 -9.62 -7.59
CA ARG A 270 10.61 -9.82 -9.02
C ARG A 270 10.53 -8.50 -9.73
N HIS A 271 11.33 -8.30 -10.76
CA HIS A 271 11.23 -7.10 -11.59
C HIS A 271 11.47 -7.38 -13.06
N CYS A 272 10.89 -6.56 -13.92
CA CYS A 272 11.15 -6.56 -15.35
C CYS A 272 11.28 -5.12 -15.85
N GLU A 273 12.19 -4.91 -16.80
CA GLU A 273 12.44 -3.60 -17.42
C GLU A 273 11.75 -3.49 -18.77
N HIS A 274 11.41 -2.27 -19.18
CA HIS A 274 10.89 -2.04 -20.53
C HIS A 274 11.98 -2.32 -21.58
N SER A 275 11.62 -2.97 -22.69
CA SER A 275 12.53 -3.46 -23.73
C SER A 275 13.04 -2.34 -24.65
N THR A 276 12.15 -1.42 -25.04
CA THR A 276 12.40 -0.38 -26.06
C THR A 276 12.04 1.03 -25.62
N GLY A 277 11.71 1.20 -24.33
CA GLY A 277 11.19 2.45 -23.78
C GLY A 277 12.32 3.34 -23.25
N PRO A 278 12.02 4.52 -22.68
CA PRO A 278 13.02 5.26 -21.93
C PRO A 278 13.68 4.31 -20.94
N SER A 279 15.01 4.27 -20.96
CA SER A 279 15.93 3.26 -20.39
C SER A 279 15.82 3.01 -18.88
N HIS A 280 14.77 3.52 -18.23
CA HIS A 280 14.58 3.52 -16.80
C HIS A 280 13.21 3.02 -16.35
N GLN A 281 12.29 2.67 -17.28
CA GLN A 281 10.97 2.17 -16.90
C GLN A 281 11.03 0.69 -16.48
N TRP A 282 10.49 0.39 -15.31
CA TRP A 282 10.39 -0.97 -14.78
C TRP A 282 9.09 -1.22 -14.03
N ILE A 283 8.75 -2.52 -13.93
CA ILE A 283 7.70 -3.04 -13.06
C ILE A 283 8.36 -3.96 -12.04
N ARG A 284 8.03 -3.78 -10.75
CA ARG A 284 8.49 -4.63 -9.66
C ARG A 284 7.30 -5.26 -8.96
N PHE A 285 7.27 -6.58 -8.91
CA PHE A 285 6.26 -7.35 -8.22
C PHE A 285 6.72 -7.69 -6.80
N VAL A 286 5.86 -7.39 -5.84
CA VAL A 286 6.02 -7.67 -4.41
C VAL A 286 4.92 -8.65 -4.01
N PRO A 287 5.26 -9.93 -3.77
CA PRO A 287 4.27 -10.93 -3.37
C PRO A 287 3.79 -10.67 -1.94
N THR A 288 2.49 -10.79 -1.68
CA THR A 288 1.92 -10.80 -0.33
C THR A 288 1.66 -12.20 0.20
N ARG A 289 2.04 -13.24 -0.58
CA ARG A 289 2.03 -14.66 -0.24
C ARG A 289 3.02 -15.41 -1.12
N LEU A 290 3.50 -16.58 -0.68
CA LEU A 290 4.40 -17.42 -1.46
C LEU A 290 3.78 -17.80 -2.82
N ILE A 291 4.50 -17.52 -3.90
CA ILE A 291 4.09 -17.89 -5.26
C ILE A 291 4.39 -19.38 -5.46
N GLY A 292 3.36 -20.20 -5.67
CA GLY A 292 3.49 -21.63 -5.93
C GLY A 292 2.70 -22.55 -5.00
N MET A 293 2.18 -22.04 -3.88
CA MET A 293 1.28 -22.80 -3.00
C MET A 293 -0.18 -22.48 -3.35
N GLU A 294 -0.76 -23.23 -4.28
CA GLU A 294 -2.21 -23.39 -4.28
C GLU A 294 -2.54 -24.40 -3.17
N GLY A 295 -2.89 -23.90 -1.98
CA GLY A 295 -3.44 -24.71 -0.90
C GLY A 295 -2.50 -25.09 0.25
N GLY A 296 -1.59 -24.23 0.72
CA GLY A 296 -0.80 -24.56 1.91
C GLY A 296 -0.51 -23.42 2.88
N ALA A 297 -1.56 -22.72 3.28
CA ALA A 297 -1.66 -22.11 4.61
C ALA A 297 -2.85 -22.66 5.40
N TRP A 298 -3.44 -23.80 5.00
CA TRP A 298 -4.58 -24.40 5.72
C TRP A 298 -4.23 -24.81 7.16
N PHE A 299 -2.95 -25.11 7.42
CA PHE A 299 -2.44 -25.42 8.77
C PHE A 299 -2.18 -24.16 9.63
N LEU A 300 -2.17 -22.96 9.03
CA LEU A 300 -2.13 -21.67 9.75
C LEU A 300 -3.54 -21.16 10.12
N GLY A 301 -4.56 -22.03 10.06
CA GLY A 301 -5.81 -21.84 10.82
C GLY A 301 -6.96 -21.10 10.13
N TYR A 302 -6.85 -20.71 8.85
CA TYR A 302 -8.00 -20.11 8.13
C TYR A 302 -8.53 -21.01 7.00
N PRO A 303 -9.83 -21.37 7.01
CA PRO A 303 -10.45 -22.12 5.93
C PRO A 303 -10.62 -21.24 4.69
N GLU A 304 -9.67 -21.36 3.78
CA GLU A 304 -9.60 -20.61 2.51
C GLU A 304 -10.65 -21.05 1.48
N LYS A 305 -11.40 -22.13 1.74
CA LYS A 305 -12.22 -22.81 0.72
C LYS A 305 -13.55 -22.14 0.33
N GLN A 306 -14.02 -21.12 1.05
CA GLN A 306 -15.30 -20.45 0.72
C GLN A 306 -15.20 -18.94 0.47
N PHE A 307 -14.16 -18.27 0.97
CA PHE A 307 -14.11 -16.80 0.98
C PHE A 307 -13.24 -16.17 -0.12
N SER A 308 -12.48 -16.97 -0.88
CA SER A 308 -11.52 -16.49 -1.89
C SER A 308 -12.15 -15.89 -3.15
N LYS A 309 -13.45 -16.12 -3.41
CA LYS A 309 -14.11 -15.69 -4.65
C LYS A 309 -14.64 -14.25 -4.65
N GLN A 310 -14.90 -13.63 -3.50
CA GLN A 310 -15.44 -12.25 -3.45
C GLN A 310 -14.34 -11.22 -3.15
N ILE A 311 -14.26 -10.17 -3.99
CA ILE A 311 -13.43 -8.99 -3.72
C ILE A 311 -13.87 -8.40 -2.38
N SER A 312 -12.92 -8.04 -1.51
CA SER A 312 -13.18 -7.49 -0.17
C SER A 312 -14.18 -6.32 -0.19
N SER A 313 -14.11 -5.40 -1.16
CA SER A 313 -15.11 -4.33 -1.33
C SER A 313 -16.51 -4.84 -1.69
N THR A 314 -16.60 -5.92 -2.48
CA THR A 314 -17.88 -6.56 -2.82
C THR A 314 -18.46 -7.26 -1.59
N ARG A 315 -17.63 -7.99 -0.83
CA ARG A 315 -18.02 -8.62 0.43
C ARG A 315 -18.53 -7.60 1.45
N ILE A 316 -17.83 -6.47 1.61
CA ILE A 316 -18.27 -5.39 2.49
C ILE A 316 -19.66 -4.90 2.08
N ARG A 317 -19.89 -4.67 0.78
CA ARG A 317 -21.21 -4.23 0.28
C ARG A 317 -22.32 -5.25 0.56
N VAL A 318 -22.04 -6.55 0.36
CA VAL A 318 -23.02 -7.61 0.66
C VAL A 318 -23.39 -7.60 2.14
N ILE A 319 -22.38 -7.59 3.03
CA ILE A 319 -22.60 -7.54 4.48
C ILE A 319 -23.41 -6.29 4.86
N MET A 320 -23.09 -5.13 4.28
CA MET A 320 -23.80 -3.88 4.57
C MET A 320 -25.23 -3.82 4.00
N ALA A 321 -25.52 -4.60 2.96
CA ALA A 321 -26.87 -4.72 2.41
C ALA A 321 -27.75 -5.66 3.25
N GLU A 322 -27.14 -6.65 3.91
CA GLU A 322 -27.85 -7.68 4.67
C GLU A 322 -27.94 -7.39 6.17
N VAL A 323 -27.05 -6.55 6.72
CA VAL A 323 -26.93 -6.32 8.16
C VAL A 323 -27.15 -4.85 8.52
N ASP A 324 -28.33 -4.56 9.09
CA ASP A 324 -28.68 -3.21 9.54
C ASP A 324 -28.24 -2.91 11.00
N GLU A 325 -27.95 -3.94 11.80
CA GLU A 325 -27.52 -3.76 13.19
C GLU A 325 -26.01 -3.49 13.30
N LYS A 326 -25.64 -2.39 13.96
CA LYS A 326 -24.23 -1.97 14.15
C LYS A 326 -23.35 -3.08 14.71
N VAL A 327 -23.80 -3.73 15.77
CA VAL A 327 -23.02 -4.76 16.48
C VAL A 327 -22.77 -5.96 15.58
N ALA A 328 -23.79 -6.43 14.86
CA ALA A 328 -23.66 -7.55 13.94
C ALA A 328 -22.74 -7.20 12.76
N MET A 329 -22.84 -5.99 12.20
CA MET A 329 -22.01 -5.58 11.08
C MET A 329 -20.54 -5.42 11.50
N VAL A 330 -20.27 -4.79 12.64
CA VAL A 330 -18.91 -4.63 13.18
C VAL A 330 -18.26 -5.98 13.45
N LYS A 331 -19.03 -6.99 13.87
CA LYS A 331 -18.53 -8.38 14.03
C LYS A 331 -18.28 -9.10 12.70
N ALA A 332 -18.96 -8.73 11.62
CA ALA A 332 -18.85 -9.38 10.32
C ALA A 332 -17.73 -8.83 9.42
N LEU A 333 -17.27 -7.61 9.70
CA LEU A 333 -16.25 -6.88 8.94
C LEU A 333 -14.78 -6.94 9.44
N PRO A 334 -14.39 -7.55 10.58
CA PRO A 334 -12.98 -7.63 10.98
C PRO A 334 -12.13 -8.33 9.92
N GLY A 335 -10.93 -7.81 9.68
CA GLY A 335 -10.03 -8.33 8.63
C GLY A 335 -10.49 -8.04 7.19
N VAL A 336 -11.63 -7.36 7.01
CA VAL A 336 -12.13 -6.96 5.69
C VAL A 336 -12.14 -5.44 5.57
N ALA A 337 -12.94 -4.73 6.36
CA ALA A 337 -12.95 -3.26 6.34
C ALA A 337 -11.84 -2.70 7.24
N LEU A 338 -11.23 -1.57 6.86
CA LEU A 338 -10.20 -0.94 7.68
C LEU A 338 -10.73 -0.43 9.02
N ARG A 339 -11.95 0.11 9.02
CA ARG A 339 -12.64 0.66 10.19
C ARG A 339 -14.14 0.35 10.14
N PRO A 340 -14.55 -0.86 10.57
CA PRO A 340 -15.94 -1.29 10.53
C PRO A 340 -16.94 -0.33 11.18
N GLU A 341 -16.60 0.22 12.34
CA GLU A 341 -17.49 1.10 13.13
C GLU A 341 -17.72 2.42 12.42
N LEU A 342 -16.64 3.07 11.96
CA LEU A 342 -16.71 4.35 11.29
C LEU A 342 -17.40 4.22 9.92
N LEU A 343 -17.13 3.11 9.23
CA LEU A 343 -17.83 2.79 7.98
C LEU A 343 -19.33 2.63 8.21
N PHE A 344 -19.76 1.95 9.28
CA PHE A 344 -21.17 1.86 9.65
C PHE A 344 -21.80 3.25 9.76
N ASP A 345 -21.18 4.11 10.56
CA ASP A 345 -21.72 5.42 10.91
C ASP A 345 -21.90 6.28 9.65
N TYR A 346 -20.89 6.33 8.77
CA TYR A 346 -21.01 7.03 7.49
C TYR A 346 -22.11 6.52 6.59
N THR A 347 -22.39 5.22 6.63
CA THR A 347 -23.37 4.61 5.74
C THR A 347 -24.78 4.80 6.26
N GLN A 348 -24.97 4.80 7.58
CA GLN A 348 -26.23 5.17 8.21
C GLN A 348 -26.56 6.66 8.01
N ASP A 349 -25.55 7.53 8.12
CA ASP A 349 -25.74 8.96 7.86
C ASP A 349 -26.20 9.23 6.43
N GLN A 350 -25.66 8.50 5.44
CA GLN A 350 -26.12 8.63 4.05
C GLN A 350 -27.55 8.11 3.86
N LYS A 351 -27.91 6.96 4.45
CA LYS A 351 -29.29 6.44 4.43
C LYS A 351 -30.29 7.46 5.01
N ARG A 352 -29.91 8.21 6.06
CA ARG A 352 -30.77 9.24 6.69
C ARG A 352 -30.97 10.49 5.84
N VAL A 353 -30.06 10.82 4.92
CA VAL A 353 -30.15 12.01 4.06
C VAL A 353 -31.02 11.73 2.82
N GLU A 354 -31.18 10.46 2.45
CA GLU A 354 -31.97 10.03 1.28
C GLU A 354 -33.46 9.78 1.62
N HIS A 355 -33.83 9.76 2.90
CA HIS A 355 -35.20 9.69 3.41
C HIS A 355 -35.64 11.04 4.00
#